data_AF-A0A3A4ZHY3-F1
#
_entry.id   AF-A0A3A4ZHY3-F1
#
_cell.length_a   1.000
_cell.length_b   1.000
_cell.length_c   1.000
_cell.angle_alpha   90.00
_cell.angle_beta   90.00
_cell.angle_gamma   90.00
#
_symmetry.space_group_name_H-M   'P 1'
#
loop_
_entity.id
_entity.type
_entity.pdbx_description
1 polymer ?
#
loop_
_entity_poly.entity_id
_entity_poly.type
_entity_poly.pdbx_seq_one_letter_code
_entity_poly.pdbx_strand_id
1 'polypeptide(L)'
;MYLLSLVLAQAAPGSPIVNETAPNDLKDLELVFGKVLQAAIPLAGIVLFIVLIMGGISLMTAGDDPQKAAGAKSTVTYAIYGIVFIAAAYLILRLIALVTGVDSILTFVIRA
;
A
#
# COMPACT_ATOMS: atom_id res chain seq x y z
N MET A 1 -35.82 -12.03 25.51
CA MET A 1 -34.99 -11.11 26.33
C MET A 1 -33.52 -11.06 25.90
N TYR A 2 -33.15 -11.47 24.67
CA TYR A 2 -31.77 -11.34 24.13
C TYR A 2 -31.70 -10.41 22.89
N LEU A 3 -32.83 -10.19 22.21
CA LEU A 3 -32.93 -9.27 21.07
C LEU A 3 -33.05 -7.80 21.47
N LEU A 4 -33.42 -7.50 22.72
CA LEU A 4 -33.62 -6.13 23.20
C LEU A 4 -32.32 -5.44 23.63
N SER A 5 -31.29 -6.20 24.05
CA SER A 5 -29.97 -5.67 24.39
C SER A 5 -29.09 -5.38 23.17
N LEU A 6 -29.37 -6.01 22.02
CA LEU A 6 -28.62 -5.77 20.78
C LEU A 6 -28.98 -4.42 20.15
N VAL A 7 -30.21 -3.94 20.35
CA VAL A 7 -30.70 -2.67 19.79
C VAL A 7 -30.21 -1.46 20.60
N LEU A 8 -30.04 -1.58 21.93
CA LEU A 8 -29.49 -0.50 22.76
C LEU A 8 -27.96 -0.34 22.67
N ALA A 9 -27.23 -1.32 22.14
CA ALA A 9 -25.78 -1.20 21.95
C ALA A 9 -25.41 -0.28 20.76
N GLN A 10 -26.37 0.12 19.94
CA GLN A 10 -26.15 0.89 18.71
C GLN A 10 -26.33 2.41 18.92
N ALA A 11 -26.46 2.84 20.18
CA ALA A 11 -26.56 4.24 20.58
C ALA A 11 -25.36 4.67 21.44
N ALA A 12 -24.15 4.26 21.06
CA ALA A 12 -22.95 4.97 21.48
C ALA A 12 -22.64 6.05 20.43
N PRO A 13 -22.95 7.34 20.68
CA PRO A 13 -22.47 8.40 19.83
C PRO A 13 -20.97 8.55 20.10
N GLY A 14 -20.18 8.36 19.06
CA GLY A 14 -18.75 8.64 19.10
C GLY A 14 -17.90 7.45 18.71
N SER A 15 -17.73 7.26 17.40
CA SER A 15 -16.36 7.12 16.88
C SER A 15 -15.43 8.04 17.68
N PRO A 16 -14.19 7.65 18.04
CA PRO A 16 -13.27 8.60 18.66
C PRO A 16 -13.25 9.86 17.81
N ILE A 17 -13.90 10.90 18.35
CA ILE A 17 -13.81 12.25 17.85
C ILE A 17 -12.32 12.49 17.96
N VAL A 18 -11.67 12.72 16.83
CA VAL A 18 -10.33 13.29 16.79
C VAL A 18 -10.34 14.45 17.78
N ASN A 19 -9.75 14.20 18.95
CA ASN A 19 -9.68 15.19 20.01
C ASN A 19 -8.59 16.17 19.59
N GLU A 20 -8.99 17.22 18.88
CA GLU A 20 -8.18 18.42 18.68
C GLU A 20 -7.89 19.05 20.04
N THR A 21 -6.78 18.65 20.67
CA THR A 21 -6.09 19.48 21.68
C THR A 21 -4.57 19.36 21.56
N ALA A 22 -4.07 19.22 20.33
CA ALA A 22 -2.75 19.67 19.91
C ALA A 22 -2.70 19.61 18.38
N PRO A 23 -2.30 20.68 17.65
CA PRO A 23 -2.02 20.61 16.23
C PRO A 23 -0.77 19.75 16.04
N ASN A 24 -0.97 18.43 16.03
CA ASN A 24 0.04 17.48 15.62
C ASN A 24 -0.23 17.21 14.14
N ASP A 25 0.09 18.18 13.30
CA ASP A 25 -0.05 18.10 11.83
C ASP A 25 0.52 16.78 11.28
N LEU A 26 1.50 16.20 11.97
CA LEU A 26 2.13 14.92 11.65
C LEU A 26 1.22 13.70 11.86
N LYS A 27 0.35 13.70 12.89
CA LYS A 27 -0.54 12.57 13.22
C LYS A 27 -1.79 12.52 12.34
N ASP A 28 -2.34 13.69 12.02
CA ASP A 28 -3.47 13.77 11.09
C ASP A 28 -3.02 13.46 9.66
N LEU A 29 -1.81 13.89 9.29
CA LEU A 29 -1.20 13.46 8.03
C LEU A 29 -0.93 11.95 8.02
N GLU A 30 -0.44 11.38 9.11
CA GLU A 30 -0.26 9.92 9.25
C GLU A 30 -1.59 9.16 9.09
N LEU A 31 -2.68 9.68 9.66
CA LEU A 31 -4.00 9.06 9.57
C LEU A 31 -4.61 9.13 8.17
N VAL A 32 -4.51 10.28 7.50
CA VAL A 32 -4.96 10.45 6.10
C VAL A 32 -4.10 9.60 5.17
N PHE A 33 -2.78 9.63 5.34
CA PHE A 33 -1.84 8.84 4.55
C PHE A 33 -2.07 7.35 4.72
N GLY A 34 -2.31 6.88 5.96
CA GLY A 34 -2.65 5.49 6.25
C GLY A 34 -3.92 5.01 5.55
N LYS A 35 -5.00 5.82 5.58
CA LYS A 35 -6.26 5.52 4.87
C LYS A 35 -6.09 5.49 3.35
N VAL A 36 -5.32 6.42 2.80
CA VAL A 36 -5.02 6.47 1.36
C VAL A 36 -4.19 5.25 0.95
N LEU A 37 -3.15 4.89 1.70
CA LEU A 37 -2.35 3.69 1.43
C LEU A 37 -3.20 2.42 1.54
N GLN A 38 -4.07 2.31 2.53
CA GLN A 38 -4.95 1.14 2.68
C GLN A 38 -5.85 0.92 1.45
N ALA A 39 -6.35 1.99 0.85
CA ALA A 39 -7.13 1.91 -0.39
C ALA A 39 -6.23 1.72 -1.63
N ALA A 40 -5.05 2.34 -1.65
CA ALA A 40 -4.15 2.34 -2.78
C ALA A 40 -3.36 1.02 -2.95
N ILE A 41 -2.97 0.34 -1.87
CA ILE A 41 -2.20 -0.92 -1.91
C ILE A 41 -2.90 -2.02 -2.74
N PRO A 42 -4.18 -2.37 -2.49
CA PRO A 42 -4.85 -3.39 -3.30
C PRO A 42 -5.07 -2.95 -4.75
N LEU A 43 -5.35 -1.65 -4.97
CA LEU A 43 -5.46 -1.07 -6.32
C LEU A 43 -4.13 -1.15 -7.07
N ALA A 44 -3.03 -0.80 -6.43
CA ALA A 44 -1.69 -0.84 -6.98
C ALA A 44 -1.27 -2.28 -7.33
N GLY A 45 -1.64 -3.27 -6.51
CA GLY A 45 -1.39 -4.68 -6.82
C GLY A 45 -2.08 -5.14 -8.11
N ILE A 46 -3.33 -4.75 -8.33
CA ILE A 46 -4.09 -5.08 -9.56
C ILE A 46 -3.46 -4.39 -10.78
N VAL A 47 -3.16 -3.09 -10.66
CA VAL A 47 -2.56 -2.32 -11.76
C VAL A 47 -1.18 -2.90 -12.12
N LEU A 48 -0.36 -3.21 -11.12
CA LEU A 48 0.96 -3.81 -11.33
C LEU A 48 0.87 -5.15 -12.04
N PHE A 49 -0.13 -5.98 -11.71
CA PHE A 49 -0.37 -7.25 -12.39
C PHE A 49 -0.71 -7.05 -13.89
N ILE A 50 -1.58 -6.09 -14.21
CA ILE A 50 -1.96 -5.78 -15.60
C ILE A 50 -0.76 -5.27 -16.40
N VAL A 51 0.02 -4.35 -15.83
CA VAL A 51 1.21 -3.79 -16.47
C VAL A 51 2.28 -4.86 -16.69
N LEU A 52 2.42 -5.82 -15.77
CA LEU A 52 3.35 -6.93 -15.92
C LEU A 52 2.96 -7.87 -17.08
N ILE A 53 1.67 -8.18 -17.22
CA ILE A 53 1.17 -8.98 -18.35
C ILE A 53 1.37 -8.24 -19.68
N MET A 54 0.94 -6.97 -19.75
CA MET A 54 1.08 -6.18 -20.98
C MET A 54 2.54 -5.94 -21.35
N GLY A 55 3.41 -5.66 -20.38
CA GLY A 55 4.84 -5.49 -20.58
C GLY A 55 5.51 -6.78 -21.04
N GLY A 56 5.15 -7.93 -20.45
CA GLY A 56 5.65 -9.24 -20.85
C GLY A 56 5.24 -9.64 -22.28
N ILE A 57 3.96 -9.47 -22.62
CA ILE A 57 3.45 -9.75 -23.97
C ILE A 57 4.11 -8.81 -24.99
N SER A 58 4.24 -7.52 -24.66
CA SER A 58 4.89 -6.54 -25.53
C SER A 58 6.38 -6.85 -25.77
N LEU A 59 7.08 -7.46 -24.80
CA LEU A 59 8.46 -7.91 -24.99
C LEU A 59 8.52 -9.13 -25.92
N MET A 60 7.58 -10.08 -25.77
CA MET A 60 7.52 -11.29 -26.61
C MET A 60 7.09 -11.00 -28.05
N THR A 61 6.21 -10.01 -28.27
CA THR A 61 5.71 -9.63 -29.61
C THR A 61 6.57 -8.59 -30.34
N ALA A 62 7.63 -8.07 -29.70
CA ALA A 62 8.52 -7.09 -30.33
C ALA A 62 9.31 -7.65 -31.53
N GLY A 63 9.51 -8.97 -31.61
CA GLY A 63 10.11 -9.64 -32.76
C GLY A 63 11.43 -8.99 -33.21
N ASP A 64 11.39 -8.45 -34.43
CA ASP A 64 12.48 -7.85 -35.19
C ASP A 64 12.38 -6.31 -35.35
N ASP A 65 11.32 -5.68 -34.80
CA ASP A 65 11.17 -4.22 -34.82
C ASP A 65 12.01 -3.58 -33.68
N PRO A 66 13.12 -2.89 -33.99
CA PRO A 66 14.03 -2.35 -32.99
C PRO A 66 13.37 -1.27 -32.12
N GLN A 67 12.34 -0.57 -32.62
CA GLN A 67 11.66 0.47 -31.87
C GLN A 67 10.74 -0.13 -30.79
N LYS A 68 10.01 -1.20 -31.14
CA LYS A 68 9.20 -1.96 -30.18
C LYS A 68 10.05 -2.73 -29.19
N ALA A 69 11.18 -3.29 -29.63
CA ALA A 69 12.12 -3.97 -28.75
C ALA A 69 12.75 -3.02 -27.72
N ALA A 70 13.12 -1.81 -28.13
CA ALA A 70 13.65 -0.78 -27.22
C ALA A 70 12.59 -0.31 -26.20
N GLY A 71 11.35 -0.08 -26.66
CA GLY A 71 10.23 0.27 -25.79
C GLY A 71 9.93 -0.83 -24.78
N ALA A 72 9.86 -2.08 -25.22
CA ALA A 72 9.59 -3.23 -24.35
C ALA A 72 10.73 -3.48 -23.35
N LYS A 73 12.00 -3.36 -23.76
CA LYS A 73 13.15 -3.42 -22.82
C LYS A 73 13.06 -2.36 -21.74
N SER A 74 12.65 -1.15 -22.09
CA SER A 74 12.49 -0.05 -21.14
C SER A 74 11.36 -0.38 -20.15
N THR A 75 10.20 -0.85 -20.64
CA THR A 75 9.08 -1.30 -19.81
C THR A 75 9.47 -2.43 -18.84
N VAL A 76 10.21 -3.43 -19.32
CA VAL A 76 10.69 -4.53 -18.46
C VAL A 76 11.71 -4.03 -17.44
N THR A 77 12.59 -3.12 -17.83
CA THR A 77 13.54 -2.49 -16.90
C THR A 77 12.80 -1.72 -15.80
N TYR A 78 11.76 -0.95 -16.14
CA TYR A 78 10.92 -0.28 -15.15
C TYR A 78 10.15 -1.26 -14.25
N ALA A 79 9.66 -2.39 -14.80
CA ALA A 79 9.03 -3.44 -14.01
C ALA A 79 10.00 -4.08 -13.01
N ILE A 80 11.24 -4.34 -13.43
CA ILE A 80 12.31 -4.84 -12.55
C ILE A 80 12.62 -3.79 -11.46
N TYR A 81 12.77 -2.52 -11.83
CA TYR A 81 12.98 -1.45 -10.85
C TYR A 81 11.82 -1.34 -9.86
N GLY A 82 10.58 -1.56 -10.27
CA GLY A 82 9.42 -1.59 -9.36
C GLY A 82 9.52 -2.72 -8.31
N ILE A 83 9.88 -3.93 -8.74
CA ILE A 83 10.07 -5.07 -7.82
C ILE A 83 11.25 -4.80 -6.87
N VAL A 84 12.37 -4.32 -7.42
CA VAL A 84 13.56 -3.97 -6.63
C VAL A 84 13.27 -2.85 -5.65
N PHE A 85 12.45 -1.86 -6.03
CA PHE A 85 12.07 -0.75 -5.17
C PHE A 85 11.22 -1.20 -3.98
N ILE A 86 10.23 -2.08 -4.21
CA ILE A 86 9.42 -2.67 -3.12
C ILE A 86 10.31 -3.49 -2.19
N ALA A 87 11.23 -4.30 -2.73
CA ALA A 87 12.17 -5.07 -1.94
C ALA A 87 13.12 -4.17 -1.11
N ALA A 88 13.62 -3.08 -1.72
CA ALA A 88 14.45 -2.10 -1.03
C ALA A 88 13.69 -1.37 0.07
N ALA A 89 12.44 -0.96 -0.18
CA ALA A 89 11.58 -0.34 0.82
C ALA A 89 11.35 -1.27 2.02
N TYR A 90 11.06 -2.56 1.77
CA TYR A 90 10.93 -3.57 2.83
C TYR A 90 12.23 -3.72 3.63
N LEU A 91 13.38 -3.71 2.94
CA LEU A 91 14.68 -3.83 3.58
C LEU A 91 14.97 -2.63 4.50
N ILE A 92 14.63 -1.42 4.06
CA ILE A 92 14.74 -0.19 4.87
C ILE A 92 13.81 -0.25 6.08
N LEU A 93 12.53 -0.61 5.90
CA LEU A 93 11.57 -0.80 6.99
C LEU A 93 12.09 -1.81 8.02
N ARG A 94 12.69 -2.90 7.56
CA ARG A 94 13.27 -3.94 8.42
C ARG A 94 14.51 -3.44 9.17
N LEU A 95 15.35 -2.62 8.56
CA LEU A 95 16.49 -1.99 9.26
C LEU A 95 16.00 -1.03 10.36
N ILE A 96 14.95 -0.24 10.08
CA ILE A 96 14.34 0.65 11.07
C ILE A 96 13.72 -0.15 12.21
N ALA A 97 13.01 -1.25 11.90
CA ALA A 97 12.45 -2.15 12.91
C ALA A 97 13.54 -2.75 13.82
N LEU A 98 14.66 -3.17 13.23
CA LEU A 98 15.81 -3.73 13.97
C LEU A 98 16.45 -2.71 14.92
N VAL A 99 16.65 -1.47 14.46
CA VAL A 99 17.27 -0.40 15.25
C VAL A 99 16.32 0.11 16.35
N THR A 100 15.02 0.13 16.08
CA THR A 100 13.98 0.62 17.02
C THR A 100 13.52 -0.47 17.99
N GLY A 101 13.82 -1.75 17.72
CA GLY A 101 13.39 -2.89 18.54
C GLY A 101 11.89 -3.18 18.48
N VAL A 102 11.16 -2.56 17.54
CA VAL A 102 9.71 -2.68 17.37
C VAL A 102 9.44 -3.36 16.04
N ASP A 103 9.28 -4.69 16.06
CA ASP A 103 8.88 -5.48 14.88
C ASP A 103 7.44 -5.16 14.42
N SER A 104 6.66 -4.44 15.22
CA SER A 104 5.27 -4.06 14.94
C SER A 104 5.11 -3.09 13.77
N ILE A 105 6.18 -2.43 13.31
CA ILE A 105 6.14 -1.54 12.12
C ILE A 105 5.94 -2.37 10.83
N LEU A 106 6.32 -3.66 10.85
CA LEU A 106 6.12 -4.58 9.73
C LEU A 106 4.72 -5.22 9.74
N THR A 107 4.02 -5.13 10.88
CA THR A 107 2.67 -5.70 11.04
C THR A 107 1.68 -4.54 11.18
N PHE A 108 1.23 -4.00 10.05
CA PHE A 108 0.13 -3.05 10.01
C PHE A 108 -1.17 -3.74 10.48
N VAL A 109 -1.39 -3.80 11.79
CA VAL A 109 -2.68 -4.20 12.38
C VAL A 109 -3.61 -2.99 12.32
N ILE A 110 -4.42 -2.95 11.27
CA ILE A 110 -5.50 -1.97 11.13
C ILE A 110 -6.66 -2.47 12.00
N ARG A 111 -6.73 -1.99 13.25
CA ARG A 111 -7.95 -2.13 14.06
C ARG A 111 -8.98 -1.16 13.50
N ALA A 112 -10.00 -1.73 12.85
CA ALA A 112 -11.25 -1.04 12.53
C ALA A 112 -12.01 -0.69 13.81
#